data_AF-A0A7J2HH24-F1
#
_entry.id   AF-A0A7J2HH24-F1
#
_cell.length_a   1.000
_cell.length_b   1.000
_cell.length_c   1.000
_cell.angle_alpha   90.00
_cell.angle_beta   90.00
_cell.angle_gamma   90.00
#
_symmetry.space_group_name_H-M   'P 1'
#
loop_
_entity.id
_entity.type
_entity.pdbx_description
1 polymer ?
#
loop_
_entity_poly.entity_id
_entity_poly.type
_entity_poly.pdbx_seq_one_letter_code
_entity_poly.pdbx_strand_id
1 'polypeptide(L)'
;DDLVLGEHGDGMFVHGSRADLEEELKGLAMEVIERKGATIYGPAASIYKLAKAVLTDSREVLPVSAILDGEYGLRNVAIGVPARIGREGVLEIIELEGVREKLSKSASILMDKLREIGYL
;
A
#
# COMPACT_ATOMS: atom_id res chain seq x y z
N ASP A 1 -7.46 13.45 -1.88
CA ASP A 1 -8.02 12.20 -1.34
C ASP A 1 -7.12 11.65 -0.26
N ASP A 2 -7.70 10.98 0.75
CA ASP A 2 -6.91 10.29 1.78
C ASP A 2 -6.44 8.94 1.24
N LEU A 3 -5.17 8.60 1.44
CA LEU A 3 -4.53 7.36 1.02
C LEU A 3 -3.81 6.71 2.20
N VAL A 4 -3.88 5.39 2.29
CA VAL A 4 -3.03 4.58 3.17
C VAL A 4 -1.87 4.04 2.34
N LEU A 5 -0.65 4.35 2.76
CA LEU A 5 0.60 4.04 2.05
C LEU A 5 1.58 3.31 2.98
N GLY A 6 2.69 2.81 2.41
CA GLY A 6 3.69 2.05 3.14
C GLY A 6 3.45 0.55 3.13
N GLU A 7 4.08 -0.15 4.07
CA GLU A 7 3.81 -1.53 4.44
C GLU A 7 2.31 -1.73 4.69
N HIS A 8 1.76 -2.85 4.23
CA HIS A 8 0.41 -3.27 4.62
C HIS A 8 0.47 -3.96 5.99
N GLY A 9 0.59 -3.15 7.05
CA GLY A 9 0.83 -3.60 8.43
C GLY A 9 1.18 -2.43 9.34
N ASP A 10 1.94 -2.66 10.40
CA ASP A 10 2.25 -1.65 11.42
C ASP A 10 3.04 -0.46 10.87
N GLY A 11 3.82 -0.66 9.80
CA GLY A 11 4.55 0.38 9.07
C GLY A 11 3.69 1.23 8.13
N MET A 12 2.37 1.05 8.08
CA MET A 12 1.48 1.90 7.28
C MET A 12 1.38 3.33 7.83
N PHE A 13 1.02 4.27 6.95
CA PHE A 13 0.70 5.64 7.34
C PHE A 13 -0.40 6.25 6.45
N VAL A 14 -1.06 7.29 6.96
CA VAL A 14 -2.10 8.01 6.21
C VAL A 14 -1.50 9.27 5.57
N HIS A 15 -1.73 9.44 4.28
CA HIS A 15 -1.48 10.68 3.54
C HIS A 15 -2.83 11.33 3.21
N GLY A 16 -3.07 12.53 3.74
CA GLY A 16 -4.30 13.27 3.47
C GLY A 16 -4.80 14.06 4.67
N SER A 17 -6.06 14.47 4.60
CA SER A 17 -6.74 15.26 5.62
C SER A 17 -7.02 14.47 6.91
N ARG A 18 -7.12 13.15 6.82
CA ARG A 18 -7.44 12.25 7.94
C ARG A 18 -6.22 11.56 8.57
N ALA A 19 -5.08 12.26 8.58
CA ALA A 19 -3.84 11.73 9.16
C ALA A 19 -3.95 11.46 10.68
N ASP A 20 -4.92 12.09 11.36
CA ASP A 20 -5.27 11.87 12.75
C ASP A 20 -5.86 10.48 13.03
N LEU A 21 -6.41 9.80 12.02
CA LEU A 21 -6.96 8.45 12.15
C LEU A 21 -5.91 7.33 11.98
N GLU A 22 -4.64 7.67 11.73
CA GLU A 22 -3.60 6.70 11.40
C GLU A 22 -3.49 5.58 12.44
N GLU A 23 -3.54 5.92 13.72
CA GLU A 23 -3.35 4.93 14.80
C GLU A 23 -4.60 4.07 15.05
N GLU A 24 -5.80 4.64 14.85
CA GLU A 24 -7.03 3.86 14.91
C GLU A 24 -7.07 2.81 13.79
N LEU A 25 -6.67 3.21 12.58
CA LEU A 25 -6.74 2.34 11.39
C LEU A 25 -5.86 1.08 11.51
N LYS A 26 -4.70 1.16 12.18
CA LYS A 26 -3.79 0.02 12.35
C LYS A 26 -4.43 -1.14 13.14
N GLY A 27 -5.29 -0.83 14.10
CA GLY A 27 -5.95 -1.84 14.96
C GLY A 27 -7.20 -2.49 14.34
N LEU A 28 -7.84 -1.86 13.35
CA LEU A 28 -9.16 -2.28 12.87
C LEU A 28 -9.18 -3.69 12.27
N ALA A 29 -8.11 -4.09 11.57
CA ALA A 29 -8.03 -5.43 11.00
C ALA A 29 -8.11 -6.51 12.09
N MET A 30 -7.41 -6.30 13.20
CA MET A 30 -7.40 -7.23 14.33
C MET A 30 -8.77 -7.27 15.04
N GLU A 31 -9.42 -6.13 15.25
CA GLU A 31 -10.76 -6.08 15.84
C GLU A 31 -11.78 -6.91 15.02
N VAL A 32 -11.72 -6.80 13.69
CA VAL A 32 -12.60 -7.59 12.81
C VAL A 32 -12.29 -9.08 12.92
N ILE A 33 -11.01 -9.45 12.96
CA ILE A 33 -10.59 -10.86 13.10
C ILE A 33 -11.06 -11.42 14.44
N GLU A 34 -10.90 -10.68 15.54
CA GLU A 34 -11.32 -11.12 16.87
C GLU A 34 -12.83 -11.37 16.94
N ARG A 35 -13.63 -10.55 16.26
CA ARG A 35 -15.10 -10.65 16.31
C ARG A 35 -15.70 -11.60 15.28
N LYS A 36 -15.13 -11.67 14.08
CA LYS A 36 -15.69 -12.39 12.94
C LYS A 36 -14.87 -13.62 12.55
N GLY A 37 -13.65 -13.76 13.07
CA GLY A 37 -12.68 -14.80 12.73
C GLY A 37 -11.79 -14.47 11.54
N ALA A 38 -12.19 -13.55 10.65
CA ALA A 38 -11.41 -13.15 9.47
C ALA A 38 -11.89 -11.83 8.85
N THR A 39 -10.98 -11.13 8.16
CA THR A 39 -11.33 -10.09 7.18
C THR A 39 -11.66 -10.75 5.83
N ILE A 40 -12.84 -10.45 5.28
CA ILE A 40 -13.33 -11.10 4.04
C ILE A 40 -13.83 -10.05 3.05
N TYR A 41 -14.87 -9.29 3.43
CA TYR A 41 -15.57 -8.42 2.49
C TYR A 41 -14.77 -7.17 2.10
N GLY A 42 -14.01 -6.58 3.04
CA GLY A 42 -13.11 -5.47 2.76
C GLY A 42 -12.02 -5.85 1.74
N PRO A 43 -11.21 -6.90 2.01
CA PRO A 43 -10.24 -7.41 1.04
C PRO A 43 -10.87 -7.79 -0.31
N ALA A 44 -12.03 -8.45 -0.32
CA ALA A 44 -12.72 -8.80 -1.56
C ALA A 44 -13.10 -7.57 -2.40
N ALA A 45 -13.57 -6.49 -1.76
CA ALA A 45 -13.87 -5.24 -2.45
C ALA A 45 -12.62 -4.58 -3.04
N SER A 46 -11.49 -4.60 -2.31
CA SER A 46 -10.21 -4.08 -2.80
C SER A 46 -9.70 -4.87 -4.01
N ILE A 47 -9.77 -6.21 -3.96
CA ILE A 47 -9.40 -7.10 -5.08
C ILE A 47 -10.29 -6.83 -6.28
N TYR A 48 -11.62 -6.72 -6.09
CA TYR A 48 -12.54 -6.40 -7.17
C TYR A 48 -12.21 -5.05 -7.82
N LYS A 49 -11.91 -4.02 -7.02
CA LYS A 49 -11.56 -2.70 -7.53
C LYS A 49 -10.30 -2.75 -8.41
N LEU A 50 -9.25 -3.43 -7.95
CA LEU A 50 -8.02 -3.60 -8.71
C LEU A 50 -8.24 -4.41 -10.00
N ALA A 51 -8.94 -5.55 -9.90
CA ALA A 51 -9.25 -6.39 -11.06
C ALA A 51 -10.10 -5.64 -12.09
N LYS A 52 -11.12 -4.88 -11.65
CA LYS A 52 -11.93 -4.04 -12.52
C LYS A 52 -11.06 -3.00 -13.22
N ALA A 53 -10.19 -2.31 -12.49
CA ALA A 53 -9.32 -1.28 -13.06
C ALA A 53 -8.44 -1.81 -14.21
N VAL A 54 -7.89 -3.02 -14.05
CA VAL A 54 -7.12 -3.72 -15.08
C VAL A 54 -8.01 -4.14 -16.25
N LEU A 55 -9.11 -4.86 -15.98
CA LEU A 55 -9.99 -5.43 -17.01
C LEU A 55 -10.65 -4.36 -17.89
N THR A 56 -10.95 -3.19 -17.33
CA THR A 56 -11.59 -2.09 -18.06
C THR A 56 -10.60 -1.04 -18.58
N ASP A 57 -9.29 -1.23 -18.37
CA ASP A 57 -8.26 -0.20 -18.64
C ASP A 57 -8.67 1.19 -18.09
N SER A 58 -9.14 1.24 -16.85
CA SER A 58 -9.74 2.47 -16.29
C SER A 58 -8.73 3.61 -16.10
N ARG A 59 -7.44 3.28 -15.95
CA ARG A 59 -6.33 4.22 -15.70
C ARG A 59 -6.52 5.05 -14.44
N GLU A 60 -7.31 4.55 -13.48
CA GLU A 60 -7.48 5.17 -12.17
C GLU A 60 -6.22 4.99 -11.31
N VAL A 61 -6.01 5.90 -10.36
CA VAL A 61 -4.89 5.84 -9.40
C VAL A 61 -5.37 5.13 -8.15
N LEU A 62 -4.70 4.04 -7.79
CA LEU A 62 -5.01 3.21 -6.61
C LEU A 62 -3.77 3.07 -5.72
N PRO A 63 -3.93 3.03 -4.39
CA PRO A 63 -2.86 2.58 -3.51
C PRO A 63 -2.67 1.07 -3.72
N VAL A 64 -1.49 0.67 -4.17
CA VAL A 64 -1.12 -0.73 -4.41
C VAL A 64 0.30 -0.99 -3.93
N SER A 65 0.60 -2.25 -3.60
CA SER A 65 2.00 -2.66 -3.42
C SER A 65 2.66 -2.76 -4.78
N ALA A 66 3.67 -1.92 -5.03
CA ALA A 66 4.46 -1.91 -6.26
C ALA A 66 5.95 -1.98 -5.92
N ILE A 67 6.73 -2.64 -6.78
CA ILE A 67 8.19 -2.69 -6.67
C ILE A 67 8.75 -1.36 -7.13
N LEU A 68 9.50 -0.67 -6.26
CA LEU A 68 10.16 0.59 -6.61
C LEU A 68 11.52 0.33 -7.26
N ASP A 69 11.85 1.12 -8.28
CA ASP A 69 13.14 1.13 -8.98
C ASP A 69 13.74 2.54 -9.11
N GLY A 70 13.56 3.36 -8.07
CA GLY A 70 14.17 4.67 -7.94
C GLY A 70 13.20 5.73 -7.42
N GLU A 71 11.89 5.48 -7.51
CA GLU A 71 10.85 6.34 -6.97
C GLU A 71 11.07 6.56 -5.47
N TYR A 72 10.87 7.79 -5.01
CA TYR A 72 11.14 8.19 -3.63
C TYR A 72 12.59 7.94 -3.16
N GLY A 73 13.52 7.59 -4.06
CA GLY A 73 14.88 7.17 -3.72
C GLY A 73 14.98 5.72 -3.20
N LEU A 74 13.94 4.90 -3.38
CA LEU A 74 13.87 3.52 -2.95
C LEU A 74 14.00 2.56 -4.14
N ARG A 75 14.63 1.40 -3.92
CA ARG A 75 14.83 0.36 -4.94
C ARG A 75 14.69 -1.03 -4.32
N ASN A 76 14.26 -2.00 -5.13
CA ASN A 76 14.18 -3.42 -4.76
C ASN A 76 13.28 -3.71 -3.54
N VAL A 77 12.21 -2.93 -3.37
CA VAL A 77 11.23 -3.10 -2.29
C VAL A 77 9.82 -2.94 -2.85
N ALA A 78 8.93 -3.89 -2.53
CA ALA A 78 7.52 -3.80 -2.84
C ALA A 78 6.77 -3.10 -1.69
N ILE A 79 6.23 -1.90 -1.92
CA ILE A 79 5.63 -1.07 -0.86
C ILE A 79 4.38 -0.36 -1.37
N GLY A 80 3.44 -0.05 -0.47
CA GLY A 80 2.19 0.64 -0.79
C GLY A 80 2.44 2.07 -1.25
N VAL A 81 2.19 2.33 -2.54
CA VAL A 81 2.30 3.65 -3.18
C VAL A 81 1.10 3.88 -4.11
N PRO A 82 0.72 5.13 -4.40
CA PRO A 82 -0.29 5.38 -5.41
C PRO A 82 0.28 5.05 -6.80
N ALA A 83 -0.43 4.21 -7.54
CA ALA A 83 -0.05 3.84 -8.89
C ALA A 83 -1.23 3.92 -9.83
N ARG A 84 -0.96 4.31 -11.08
CA ARG A 84 -1.93 4.28 -12.16
C ARG A 84 -2.10 2.84 -12.64
N ILE A 85 -3.32 2.33 -12.57
CA ILE A 85 -3.63 0.95 -12.96
C ILE A 85 -4.35 0.91 -14.29
N GLY A 86 -3.83 0.11 -15.23
CA GLY A 86 -4.45 -0.14 -16.52
C GLY A 86 -4.35 -1.59 -16.94
N ARG A 87 -4.62 -1.86 -18.22
CA ARG A 87 -4.64 -3.23 -18.78
C ARG A 87 -3.35 -4.00 -18.57
N GLU A 88 -2.21 -3.30 -18.52
CA GLU A 88 -0.87 -3.89 -18.32
C GLU A 88 -0.47 -3.96 -16.85
N GLY A 89 -1.40 -3.70 -15.92
CA GLY A 89 -1.12 -3.65 -14.48
C GLY A 89 -0.73 -2.25 -14.03
N VAL A 90 0.40 -2.13 -13.32
CA VAL A 90 0.95 -0.85 -12.88
C VAL A 90 1.59 -0.14 -14.08
N LEU A 91 1.01 0.98 -14.50
CA LEU A 91 1.50 1.79 -15.63
C LEU A 91 2.52 2.85 -15.20
N GLU A 92 2.32 3.40 -14.01
CA GLU A 92 3.05 4.57 -13.51
C GLU A 92 2.90 4.62 -11.99
N ILE A 93 3.98 4.90 -11.27
CA ILE A 93 3.94 5.25 -9.84
C ILE A 93 3.83 6.76 -9.74
N ILE A 94 2.85 7.25 -8.98
CA ILE A 94 2.61 8.68 -8.80
C ILE A 94 3.40 9.14 -7.57
N GLU A 95 4.45 9.96 -7.77
CA GLU A 95 5.21 10.48 -6.63
C GLU A 95 4.46 11.59 -5.89
N LEU A 96 4.27 11.42 -4.58
CA LEU A 96 3.70 12.41 -3.69
C LEU A 96 4.80 13.18 -2.95
N GLU A 97 4.56 14.46 -2.69
CA GLU A 97 5.45 15.27 -1.88
C GLU A 97 5.29 14.97 -0.38
N GLY A 98 6.36 15.13 0.39
CA GLY A 98 6.32 15.05 1.86
C GLY A 98 6.15 13.64 2.46
N VAL A 99 6.06 12.58 1.65
CA VAL A 99 5.89 11.19 2.16
C VAL A 99 7.18 10.37 2.23
N ARG A 100 8.28 10.88 1.64
CA ARG A 100 9.55 10.14 1.48
C ARG A 100 10.08 9.59 2.80
N GLU A 101 10.09 10.39 3.87
CA GLU A 101 10.61 9.93 5.16
C GLU A 101 9.78 8.79 5.76
N LYS A 102 8.44 8.90 5.71
CA LYS A 102 7.54 7.83 6.18
C LYS A 102 7.69 6.57 5.34
N LEU A 103 7.79 6.70 4.00
CA LEU A 103 8.06 5.58 3.11
C LEU A 103 9.40 4.91 3.39
N SER A 104 10.47 5.66 3.64
CA SER A 104 11.78 5.09 3.97
C SER A 104 11.75 4.28 5.27
N LYS A 105 11.08 4.77 6.31
CA LYS A 105 10.87 4.04 7.58
C LYS A 105 10.07 2.76 7.37
N SER A 106 9.04 2.83 6.54
CA SER A 106 8.19 1.69 6.21
C SER A 106 8.95 0.65 5.36
N ALA A 107 9.75 1.12 4.39
CA ALA A 107 10.58 0.27 3.55
C ALA A 107 11.66 -0.45 4.35
N SER A 108 12.25 0.15 5.39
CA SER A 108 13.25 -0.55 6.21
C SER A 108 12.68 -1.81 6.87
N ILE A 109 11.43 -1.77 7.34
CA ILE A 109 10.76 -2.93 7.95
C ILE A 109 10.65 -4.08 6.92
N LEU A 110 10.20 -3.75 5.71
CA LEU A 110 10.06 -4.70 4.61
C LEU A 110 11.41 -5.27 4.17
N MET A 111 12.44 -4.42 4.06
CA MET A 111 13.79 -4.83 3.67
C MET A 111 14.42 -5.76 4.70
N ASP A 112 14.23 -5.50 6.00
CA ASP A 112 14.69 -6.39 7.06
C ASP A 112 14.00 -7.76 6.98
N LYS A 113 12.68 -7.77 6.74
CA LYS A 113 11.92 -9.02 6.52
C LYS A 113 12.40 -9.79 5.30
N LEU A 114 12.70 -9.11 4.19
CA LEU A 114 13.23 -9.74 2.98
C LEU A 114 14.62 -10.37 3.22
N ARG A 115 15.49 -9.74 4.02
CA ARG A 115 16.79 -10.30 4.43
C ARG A 115 16.62 -11.54 5.30
N GLU A 116 15.68 -11.52 6.26
CA GLU A 116 15.40 -12.66 7.13
C GLU A 116 15.02 -13.92 6.34
N ILE A 117 14.33 -13.77 5.20
CA ILE A 117 13.91 -14.87 4.34
C ILE A 117 14.87 -15.13 3.15
N GLY A 118 16.01 -14.42 3.08
CA GLY A 118 17.06 -14.66 2.08
C GLY A 118 16.76 -14.18 0.65
N TYR A 119 15.86 -13.20 0.50
CA TYR A 119 15.57 -12.57 -0.81
C TYR A 119 16.57 -11.45 -1.18
N LEU A 120 17.26 -10.90 -0.18
CA LEU A 120 18.31 -9.87 -0.29
C LEU A 120 19.59 -10.37 0.36
#